data_AF-A0AAU9RZ05-F1
#
_entry.id   AF-A0AAU9RZ05-F1
#
_cell.length_a   1.000
_cell.length_b   1.000
_cell.length_c   1.000
_cell.angle_alpha   90.00
_cell.angle_beta   90.00
_cell.angle_gamma   90.00
#
_symmetry.space_group_name_H-M   'P 1'
#
loop_
_entity.id
_entity.type
_entity.pdbx_description
1 polymer ?
#
loop_
_entity_poly.entity_id
_entity_poly.type
_entity_poly.pdbx_seq_one_letter_code
_entity_poly.pdbx_strand_id
1 'polypeptide(L)'
;MLERILVEHEKEPKTDECMDMMDVLLAVYKDENADYKITRNHIKAFFVELFFGGLDIWTNTIQWTMAEIIDNPIINARLREEIDSVVGSSRFIQETDRPNLPYLQAVIKEALRLHPPVAFIPREFQEGFNIGGFF
;
A
#
# COMPACT_ATOMS: atom_id res chain seq x y z
N MET A 1 -16.94 -0.63 -14.06
CA MET A 1 -16.92 -1.25 -12.72
C MET A 1 -17.09 -0.21 -11.62
N LEU A 2 -16.14 0.73 -11.43
CA LEU A 2 -16.21 1.74 -10.35
C LEU A 2 -17.50 2.58 -10.35
N GLU A 3 -17.99 2.97 -11.53
CA GLU A 3 -19.26 3.69 -11.65
C GLU A 3 -20.44 2.92 -11.04
N ARG A 4 -20.47 1.59 -11.24
CA ARG A 4 -21.52 0.73 -10.70
C ARG A 4 -21.46 0.70 -9.17
N ILE A 5 -20.26 0.51 -8.63
CA ILE A 5 -20.01 0.45 -7.18
C ILE A 5 -20.36 1.79 -6.52
N LEU A 6 -19.98 2.91 -7.13
CA LEU A 6 -20.30 4.25 -6.63
C LEU A 6 -21.82 4.46 -6.58
N VAL A 7 -22.55 4.08 -7.64
CA VAL A 7 -24.02 4.17 -7.68
C VAL A 7 -24.68 3.26 -6.62
N GLU A 8 -24.12 2.09 -6.33
CA GLU A 8 -24.59 1.22 -5.24
C GLU A 8 -24.50 1.94 -3.88
N HIS A 9 -23.35 2.57 -3.59
CA HIS A 9 -23.16 3.35 -2.35
C HIS A 9 -24.04 4.62 -2.30
N GLU A 10 -24.39 5.22 -3.44
CA GLU A 10 -25.34 6.34 -3.49
C GLU A 10 -26.77 5.91 -3.14
N LYS A 11 -27.16 4.69 -3.52
CA LYS A 11 -28.52 4.16 -3.32
C LYS A 11 -28.74 3.55 -1.94
N GLU A 12 -27.70 2.93 -1.39
CA GLU A 12 -27.73 2.25 -0.10
C GLU A 12 -26.77 2.93 0.88
N PRO A 13 -27.12 4.13 1.40
CA PRO A 13 -26.27 4.84 2.32
C PRO A 13 -26.10 4.02 3.60
N LYS A 14 -24.85 3.73 3.95
CA LYS A 14 -24.50 2.94 5.14
C LYS A 14 -24.59 3.77 6.41
N THR A 15 -24.86 3.10 7.53
CA THR A 15 -24.74 3.67 8.87
C THR A 15 -23.28 3.92 9.22
N ASP A 16 -23.03 4.85 10.16
CA ASP A 16 -21.68 5.30 10.54
C ASP A 16 -20.70 4.15 10.88
N GLU A 17 -21.19 3.10 11.55
CA GLU A 17 -20.40 1.91 11.91
C GLU A 17 -19.94 1.05 10.71
N CYS A 18 -20.55 1.21 9.54
CA CYS A 18 -20.30 0.42 8.34
C CYS A 18 -19.78 1.26 7.16
N MET A 19 -19.49 2.55 7.36
CA MET A 19 -19.00 3.42 6.29
C MET A 19 -17.62 2.99 5.83
N ASP A 20 -17.44 2.92 4.52
CA ASP A 20 -16.12 2.78 3.92
C ASP A 20 -15.68 4.08 3.23
N MET A 21 -14.49 4.05 2.61
CA MET A 21 -13.90 5.22 2.00
C MET A 21 -14.74 5.81 0.85
N MET A 22 -15.53 5.00 0.14
CA MET A 22 -16.44 5.47 -0.90
C MET A 22 -17.56 6.30 -0.27
N ASP A 23 -18.12 5.83 0.85
CA ASP A 23 -19.16 6.53 1.60
C ASP A 23 -18.68 7.90 2.09
N VAL A 24 -17.46 7.95 2.67
CA VAL A 24 -16.86 9.19 3.17
C VAL A 24 -16.66 10.20 2.03
N LEU A 25 -16.11 9.77 0.89
CA LEU A 25 -15.91 10.65 -0.26
C LEU A 25 -17.25 11.10 -0.89
N LEU A 26 -18.27 10.25 -0.87
CA LEU A 26 -19.62 10.63 -1.30
C LEU A 26 -20.27 11.64 -0.34
N ALA A 27 -20.02 11.54 0.96
CA ALA A 27 -20.48 12.53 1.94
C ALA A 27 -19.85 13.91 1.66
N VAL A 28 -18.53 13.96 1.41
CA VAL A 28 -17.83 15.21 1.03
C VAL A 28 -18.33 15.75 -0.31
N TYR A 29 -18.61 14.88 -1.29
CA TYR A 29 -19.18 15.28 -2.58
C TYR A 29 -20.56 15.93 -2.43
N LYS A 30 -21.37 15.47 -1.48
CA LYS A 30 -22.72 16.00 -1.20
C LYS A 30 -22.72 17.24 -0.32
N ASP A 31 -21.60 17.58 0.32
CA ASP A 31 -21.52 18.75 1.19
C ASP A 31 -21.40 20.05 0.37
N GLU A 32 -22.45 20.87 0.43
CA GLU A 32 -22.50 22.19 -0.22
C GLU A 32 -21.56 23.22 0.40
N ASN A 33 -21.04 22.99 1.61
CA ASN A 33 -20.10 23.88 2.29
C ASN A 33 -18.64 23.40 2.22
N ALA A 34 -18.35 22.27 1.56
CA ALA A 34 -16.98 21.78 1.43
C ALA A 34 -16.08 22.81 0.72
N ASP A 35 -14.91 23.09 1.34
CA ASP A 35 -13.89 24.02 0.84
C ASP A 35 -13.41 23.67 -0.58
N TYR A 36 -13.38 22.37 -0.91
CA TYR A 36 -13.05 21.88 -2.24
C TYR A 36 -14.15 20.97 -2.78
N LYS A 37 -14.71 21.37 -3.93
CA LYS A 37 -15.74 20.61 -4.64
C LYS A 37 -15.13 19.45 -5.43
N ILE A 38 -15.13 18.27 -4.82
CA ILE A 38 -14.81 17.04 -5.54
C ILE A 38 -15.94 16.65 -6.49
N THR A 39 -15.63 15.85 -7.51
CA THR A 39 -16.61 15.35 -8.47
C THR A 39 -16.62 13.82 -8.44
N ARG A 40 -17.66 13.18 -8.99
CA ARG A 40 -17.68 11.72 -9.16
C ARG A 40 -16.46 11.21 -9.94
N ASN A 41 -15.90 12.02 -10.85
CA ASN A 41 -14.67 11.67 -11.55
C ASN A 41 -13.43 11.74 -10.65
N HIS A 42 -13.34 12.72 -9.74
CA HIS A 42 -12.27 12.76 -8.74
C HIS A 42 -12.32 11.54 -7.82
N ILE A 43 -13.51 11.14 -7.35
CA ILE A 43 -13.68 9.93 -6.52
C ILE A 43 -13.22 8.69 -7.27
N LYS A 44 -13.69 8.49 -8.51
CA LYS A 44 -13.28 7.34 -9.33
C LYS A 44 -11.78 7.35 -9.63
N ALA A 45 -11.21 8.50 -9.98
CA ALA A 45 -9.78 8.62 -10.24
C ALA A 45 -8.95 8.28 -9.00
N PHE A 46 -9.36 8.76 -7.82
CA PHE A 46 -8.73 8.40 -6.56
C PHE A 46 -8.70 6.88 -6.32
N PHE A 47 -9.80 6.17 -6.55
CA PHE A 47 -9.81 4.70 -6.42
C PHE A 47 -8.96 3.99 -7.47
N VAL A 48 -8.90 4.50 -8.70
CA VAL A 48 -7.97 3.96 -9.72
C VAL A 48 -6.52 4.09 -9.24
N GLU A 49 -6.13 5.28 -8.77
CA GLU A 49 -4.79 5.53 -8.23
C GLU A 49 -4.50 4.66 -7.01
N LEU A 50 -5.46 4.50 -6.10
CA LEU A 50 -5.32 3.68 -4.90
C LEU A 50 -5.11 2.20 -5.24
N PHE A 51 -5.88 1.66 -6.19
CA PHE A 51 -5.74 0.25 -6.57
C PHE A 51 -4.48 -0.01 -7.39
N PHE A 52 -4.15 0.88 -8.33
CA PHE A 52 -2.95 0.75 -9.15
C PHE A 52 -1.68 0.94 -8.31
N GLY A 53 -1.61 2.04 -7.55
CA GLY A 53 -0.48 2.34 -6.67
C GLY A 53 -0.37 1.39 -5.48
N GLY A 54 -1.47 0.81 -5.01
CA GLY A 54 -1.47 -0.14 -3.92
C GLY A 54 -1.08 -1.56 -4.37
N LEU A 55 -1.86 -2.18 -5.24
CA LEU A 55 -1.83 -3.63 -5.43
C LEU A 55 -0.57 -4.12 -6.14
N ASP A 56 -0.14 -3.43 -7.19
CA ASP A 56 0.97 -3.90 -8.03
C ASP A 56 2.31 -3.81 -7.28
N ILE A 57 2.49 -2.76 -6.46
CA ILE A 57 3.69 -2.57 -5.63
C ILE A 57 3.82 -3.70 -4.60
N TRP A 58 2.74 -4.03 -3.89
CA TRP A 58 2.75 -5.12 -2.90
C TRP A 58 2.97 -6.48 -3.56
N THR A 59 2.29 -6.76 -4.67
CA THR A 59 2.40 -8.03 -5.39
C THR A 59 3.83 -8.27 -5.87
N ASN A 60 4.45 -7.27 -6.50
CA ASN A 60 5.84 -7.35 -6.95
C ASN A 60 6.81 -7.55 -5.77
N THR A 61 6.60 -6.82 -4.67
CA THR A 61 7.44 -6.96 -3.47
C THR A 61 7.40 -8.39 -2.92
N ILE A 62 6.20 -8.96 -2.78
CA ILE A 62 6.02 -10.32 -2.27
C ILE A 62 6.65 -11.34 -3.22
N GLN A 63 6.41 -11.20 -4.53
CA GLN A 63 6.96 -12.11 -5.54
C GLN A 63 8.49 -12.14 -5.49
N TRP A 64 9.15 -10.98 -5.51
CA TRP A 64 10.61 -10.91 -5.44
C TRP A 64 11.16 -11.39 -4.10
N THR A 65 10.51 -11.02 -2.99
CA THR A 65 10.91 -11.50 -1.66
C THR A 65 10.85 -13.03 -1.60
N MET A 66 9.77 -13.63 -2.11
CA MET A 66 9.64 -15.09 -2.14
C MET A 66 10.65 -15.74 -3.09
N ALA A 67 10.93 -15.13 -4.25
CA ALA A 67 11.95 -15.62 -5.17
C ALA A 67 13.34 -15.67 -4.50
N GLU A 68 13.75 -14.60 -3.82
CA GLU A 68 15.03 -14.54 -3.09
C GLU A 68 15.10 -15.55 -1.93
N ILE A 69 13.99 -15.76 -1.21
CA ILE A 69 13.93 -16.77 -0.13
C ILE A 69 14.06 -18.19 -0.69
N ILE A 70 13.39 -18.49 -1.81
CA ILE A 70 13.41 -19.82 -2.43
C ILE A 70 14.79 -20.13 -3.02
N ASP A 71 15.44 -19.15 -3.64
CA ASP A 71 16.76 -19.30 -4.25
C ASP A 71 17.89 -19.41 -3.21
N ASN A 72 17.66 -18.93 -1.98
CA ASN A 72 18.66 -18.93 -0.91
C ASN A 72 18.24 -19.79 0.31
N PRO A 73 18.64 -21.08 0.36
CA PRO A 73 18.31 -21.99 1.44
C PRO A 73 18.77 -21.54 2.83
N ILE A 74 19.87 -20.79 2.91
CA ILE A 74 20.42 -20.28 4.19
C ILE A 74 19.49 -19.20 4.75
N ILE A 75 19.03 -18.28 3.90
CA ILE A 75 18.07 -17.25 4.29
C ILE A 75 16.76 -17.89 4.74
N ASN A 76 16.25 -18.86 3.98
CA ASN A 76 15.01 -19.57 4.32
C ASN A 76 15.10 -20.30 5.66
N ALA A 77 16.21 -21.04 5.90
CA ALA A 77 16.40 -21.76 7.16
C ALA A 77 16.42 -20.81 8.37
N ARG A 78 17.19 -19.71 8.28
CA ARG A 78 17.29 -18.72 9.35
C ARG A 78 15.98 -17.96 9.58
N LEU A 79 15.22 -17.70 8.51
CA LEU A 79 13.92 -17.05 8.62
C LEU A 79 12.91 -17.94 9.34
N ARG A 80 12.88 -19.24 9.03
CA ARG A 80 12.03 -20.21 9.75
C ARG A 80 12.42 -20.32 11.21
N GLU A 81 13.72 -20.38 11.50
CA GLU A 81 14.22 -20.42 12.88
C GLU A 81 13.76 -19.19 13.70
N GLU A 82 13.85 -17.98 13.14
CA GLU A 82 13.35 -16.77 13.81
C GLU A 82 11.84 -16.84 14.06
N ILE A 83 11.06 -17.23 13.04
CA ILE A 83 9.59 -17.31 13.15
C ILE A 83 9.19 -18.38 14.18
N ASP A 84 9.79 -19.56 14.14
CA ASP A 84 9.51 -20.65 15.07
C ASP A 84 9.90 -20.28 16.50
N SER A 85 10.99 -19.53 16.69
CA SER A 85 11.42 -19.08 18.02
C SER A 85 10.50 -18.01 18.62
N VAL A 86 9.92 -17.13 17.80
CA VAL A 86 9.14 -15.97 18.28
C VAL A 86 7.65 -16.30 18.36
N VAL A 87 7.14 -17.01 17.36
CA VAL A 87 5.70 -17.27 17.18
C VAL A 87 5.35 -18.71 17.54
N GLY A 88 6.25 -19.66 17.24
CA GLY A 88 6.00 -21.09 17.35
C GLY A 88 5.02 -21.60 16.29
N SER A 89 4.56 -22.84 16.46
CA SER A 89 3.72 -23.55 15.47
C SER A 89 2.22 -23.57 15.80
N SER A 90 1.81 -22.96 16.92
CA SER A 90 0.44 -23.05 17.43
C SER A 90 -0.50 -21.95 16.94
N ARG A 91 0.04 -20.87 16.35
CA ARG A 91 -0.72 -19.71 15.88
C ARG A 91 -0.08 -19.06 14.66
N PHE A 92 -0.87 -18.22 13.97
CA PHE A 92 -0.34 -17.34 12.93
C PHE A 92 0.42 -16.15 13.50
N ILE A 93 1.30 -15.59 12.68
CA ILE A 93 2.02 -14.33 12.95
C ILE A 93 0.99 -13.20 13.13
N GLN A 94 1.21 -12.36 14.13
CA GLN A 94 0.44 -11.16 14.40
C GLN A 94 1.32 -9.92 14.24
N GLU A 95 0.69 -8.76 14.03
CA GLU A 95 1.43 -7.49 13.89
C GLU A 95 2.25 -7.14 15.15
N THR A 96 1.78 -7.56 16.32
CA THR A 96 2.47 -7.41 17.61
C THR A 96 3.78 -8.18 17.70
N ASP A 97 4.01 -9.19 16.86
CA ASP A 97 5.25 -9.95 16.81
C ASP A 97 6.36 -9.20 16.05
N ARG A 98 5.99 -8.23 15.22
CA ARG A 98 6.92 -7.50 14.33
C ARG A 98 8.20 -7.01 15.03
N PRO A 99 8.18 -6.39 16.23
CA PRO A 99 9.39 -5.94 16.90
C PRO A 99 10.39 -7.06 17.20
N ASN A 100 9.91 -8.30 17.34
CA ASN A 100 10.70 -9.49 17.64
C ASN A 100 11.11 -10.29 16.39
N LEU A 101 10.76 -9.81 15.18
CA LEU A 101 11.12 -10.44 13.90
C LEU A 101 12.10 -9.56 13.08
N PRO A 102 13.29 -9.22 13.61
CA PRO A 102 14.22 -8.32 12.92
C PRO A 102 14.82 -8.93 11.64
N TYR A 103 15.00 -10.25 11.57
CA TYR A 103 15.54 -10.91 10.39
C TYR A 103 14.52 -10.96 9.25
N LEU A 104 13.24 -11.26 9.53
CA LEU A 104 12.16 -11.11 8.54
C LEU A 104 12.12 -9.68 7.97
N GLN A 105 12.22 -8.68 8.84
CA GLN A 105 12.28 -7.28 8.39
C GLN A 105 13.51 -6.99 7.54
N ALA A 106 14.67 -7.56 7.86
CA ALA A 106 15.88 -7.42 7.07
C ALA A 106 15.74 -8.06 5.69
N VAL A 107 15.15 -9.26 5.60
CA VAL A 107 14.89 -9.96 4.34
C VAL A 107 13.99 -9.13 3.42
N ILE A 108 12.88 -8.61 3.96
CA ILE A 108 11.96 -7.76 3.17
C ILE A 108 12.67 -6.47 2.70
N LYS A 109 13.44 -5.83 3.58
CA LYS A 109 14.20 -4.61 3.22
C LYS A 109 15.26 -4.90 2.15
N GLU A 110 15.92 -6.05 2.22
CA GLU A 110 16.94 -6.42 1.24
C GLU A 110 16.33 -6.77 -0.11
N ALA A 111 15.17 -7.46 -0.12
CA ALA A 111 14.41 -7.68 -1.35
C ALA A 111 13.99 -6.35 -2.00
N LEU A 112 13.54 -5.37 -1.22
CA LEU A 112 13.23 -4.02 -1.71
C LEU A 112 14.47 -3.25 -2.20
N ARG A 113 15.65 -3.49 -1.61
CA ARG A 113 16.92 -2.88 -2.05
C ARG A 113 17.36 -3.43 -3.40
N LEU A 114 17.20 -4.74 -3.61
CA LEU A 114 17.57 -5.43 -4.85
C LEU A 114 16.53 -5.21 -5.96
N HIS A 115 15.25 -5.27 -5.61
CA HIS A 115 14.11 -5.27 -6.53
C HIS A 115 13.09 -4.19 -6.14
N PRO A 116 13.44 -2.89 -6.27
CA PRO A 116 12.52 -1.82 -5.94
C PRO A 116 11.31 -1.86 -6.90
N PRO A 117 10.05 -1.96 -6.39
CA PRO A 117 8.87 -2.03 -7.25
C PRO A 117 8.68 -0.78 -8.13
N VAL A 118 9.19 0.35 -7.66
CA VAL A 118 9.24 1.62 -8.39
C VAL A 118 10.68 2.12 -8.37
N ALA A 119 11.40 1.96 -9.48
CA ALA A 119 12.81 2.33 -9.57
C ALA A 119 13.04 3.85 -9.66
N PHE A 120 12.08 4.60 -10.21
CA PHE A 120 12.18 6.03 -10.40
C PHE A 120 10.80 6.70 -10.38
N ILE A 121 10.71 7.86 -9.73
CA ILE A 121 9.53 8.74 -9.77
C ILE A 121 10.00 10.09 -10.31
N PRO A 122 9.49 10.54 -11.47
CA PRO A 122 9.86 11.84 -12.01
C PRO A 122 9.44 12.96 -11.07
N ARG A 123 10.28 13.99 -10.98
CA ARG A 123 10.00 15.21 -10.21
C ARG A 123 10.21 16.41 -11.12
N GLU A 124 9.35 17.40 -10.96
CA GLU A 124 9.39 18.66 -11.69
C GLU A 124 9.47 19.80 -10.67
N PHE A 125 10.22 20.85 -11.01
CA PHE A 125 10.31 22.05 -10.19
C PHE A 125 9.14 22.97 -10.50
N GLN A 126 8.43 23.42 -9.47
CA GLN A 126 7.34 24.38 -9.63
C GLN A 126 7.83 25.81 -9.87
N GLU A 127 9.09 26.08 -9.52
CA GLU A 127 9.76 27.38 -9.65
C GLU A 127 11.22 27.16 -10.07
N GLY A 128 11.90 28.20 -10.58
CA GLY A 128 13.30 28.10 -10.98
C GLY A 128 14.19 27.70 -9.78
N PHE A 129 14.94 26.61 -9.92
CA PHE A 129 15.70 26.04 -8.82
C PHE A 129 17.12 25.65 -9.25
N ASN A 130 18.12 26.05 -8.46
CA ASN A 130 19.51 25.70 -8.71
C ASN A 130 19.90 24.41 -7.96
N ILE A 131 20.25 23.35 -8.68
CA ILE A 131 20.80 22.12 -8.10
C ILE A 131 22.31 22.11 -8.32
N GLY A 132 23.08 22.29 -7.25
CA GLY A 132 24.54 22.10 -7.29
C GLY A 132 25.27 23.02 -8.28
N GLY A 133 24.77 24.23 -8.51
CA GLY A 133 25.32 25.20 -9.45
C GLY A 133 24.61 25.24 -10.81
N PHE A 134 23.76 24.27 -11.13
CA PHE A 134 23.00 24.21 -12.38
C PHE A 134 21.59 24.75 -12.16
N PHE A 135 21.23 25.78 -12.93
CA PHE A 135 19.89 26.38 -12.95
C PHE A 135 19.04 25.74 -14.05
#